data_AF-A0A2G8K7W1-F1
#
_entry.id   AF-A0A2G8K7W1-F1
#
_cell.length_a   1.000
_cell.length_b   1.000
_cell.length_c   1.000
_cell.angle_alpha   90.00
_cell.angle_beta   90.00
_cell.angle_gamma   90.00
#
_symmetry.space_group_name_H-M   'P 1'
#
loop_
_entity.id
_entity.type
_entity.pdbx_description
1 polymer ?
#
loop_
_entity_poly.entity_id
_entity_poly.type
_entity_poly.pdbx_seq_one_letter_code
_entity_poly.pdbx_strand_id
1 'polypeptide(L)'
;MPPTIQSGKHGDRDHKSRSTVPKRSDIVCRIKYLNQLPDIPFDPKFIRYPFDPNRFVEYNATSLERNYKHELLAEQDLGVTIDLINPETYRIDPNAVLDPKDEKLLEEEISTPGDSKRSQRHARNVSWLRKTEYISSEYSRSQPSAEKPETKVAYTLKKKFNEEDVYQDRSNQIKAIQKTFEDAKKPIEKHYSKPFVTPVEILPVFPDFETWIHPCAQVNFDSDPSLRSKTTLEQMEEMSQAMIRGMVDESEEQFVGYFLPTPIRWVKRKRTSKKRLTIVKMKSRLKQFLAFYFVK
;
A
#
# COMPACT_ATOMS: atom_id res chain seq x y z
N MET A 1 -87.69 -40.22 9.28
CA MET A 1 -88.49 -41.32 9.85
C MET A 1 -89.44 -41.84 8.78
N PRO A 2 -89.57 -43.17 8.58
CA PRO A 2 -90.78 -43.74 7.96
C PRO A 2 -91.97 -43.61 8.94
N PRO A 3 -93.23 -43.48 8.46
CA PRO A 3 -94.38 -43.38 9.33
C PRO A 3 -95.13 -44.71 9.49
N THR A 4 -96.00 -44.74 10.51
CA THR A 4 -97.30 -45.45 10.56
C THR A 4 -97.40 -46.65 11.50
N ILE A 5 -98.14 -46.45 12.59
CA ILE A 5 -99.14 -47.42 13.06
C ILE A 5 -100.47 -46.67 13.14
N GLN A 6 -101.37 -47.00 12.20
CA GLN A 6 -102.77 -46.63 12.26
C GLN A 6 -103.50 -47.65 13.14
N SER A 7 -103.99 -47.21 14.29
CA SER A 7 -105.06 -47.89 15.02
C SER A 7 -106.40 -47.32 14.54
N GLY A 8 -107.25 -48.18 13.98
CA GLY A 8 -108.60 -47.80 13.64
C GLY A 8 -109.40 -48.95 13.05
N LYS A 9 -110.35 -49.47 13.84
CA LYS A 9 -111.75 -49.62 13.43
C LYS A 9 -112.62 -50.01 14.63
N HIS A 10 -113.33 -49.02 15.15
CA HIS A 10 -114.57 -49.21 15.87
C HIS A 10 -115.73 -48.92 14.93
N GLY A 11 -116.78 -49.71 15.04
CA GLY A 11 -118.12 -49.31 14.64
C GLY A 11 -118.96 -50.52 14.27
N ASP A 12 -119.84 -50.94 15.19
CA ASP A 12 -121.25 -50.83 14.83
C ASP A 12 -122.15 -50.76 16.07
N ARG A 13 -123.17 -49.89 15.99
CA ARG A 13 -124.47 -49.87 16.69
C ARG A 13 -124.98 -48.43 16.84
N ASP A 14 -125.67 -48.05 15.78
CA ASP A 14 -126.86 -47.21 15.70
C ASP A 14 -127.47 -46.70 17.03
N HIS A 15 -127.58 -45.37 17.11
CA HIS A 15 -128.80 -44.75 17.63
C HIS A 15 -129.05 -43.41 16.91
N LYS A 16 -130.22 -43.33 16.29
CA LYS A 16 -130.71 -42.20 15.50
C LYS A 16 -131.61 -41.31 16.38
N SER A 17 -131.37 -39.99 16.41
CA SER A 17 -132.43 -38.99 16.17
C SER A 17 -131.93 -37.53 16.24
N ARG A 18 -132.15 -36.83 15.11
CA ARG A 18 -132.58 -35.43 14.91
C ARG A 18 -131.97 -34.30 15.76
N SER A 19 -131.21 -33.40 15.11
CA SER A 19 -131.60 -31.99 14.89
C SER A 19 -130.47 -31.23 14.17
N THR A 20 -130.83 -30.55 13.10
CA THR A 20 -129.99 -29.72 12.22
C THR A 20 -129.86 -28.29 12.74
N VAL A 21 -128.68 -27.92 13.25
CA VAL A 21 -128.15 -26.55 13.24
C VAL A 21 -126.62 -26.66 13.06
N PRO A 22 -125.98 -26.02 12.07
CA PRO A 22 -124.53 -25.99 12.00
C PRO A 22 -124.04 -25.11 13.15
N LYS A 23 -123.47 -25.71 14.20
CA LYS A 23 -122.72 -24.97 15.21
C LYS A 23 -121.59 -24.25 14.49
N ARG A 24 -121.60 -22.91 14.50
CA ARG A 24 -120.45 -22.10 14.07
C ARG A 24 -119.28 -22.53 14.94
N SER A 25 -118.37 -23.31 14.37
CA SER A 25 -117.15 -23.74 15.05
C SER A 25 -116.17 -22.56 15.01
N ASP A 26 -116.31 -21.61 15.92
CA ASP A 26 -115.25 -20.64 16.13
C ASP A 26 -114.02 -21.39 16.63
N ILE A 27 -112.91 -21.23 15.92
CA ILE A 27 -111.66 -21.92 16.23
C ILE A 27 -111.16 -21.40 17.58
N VAL A 28 -111.23 -22.25 18.61
CA VAL A 28 -110.70 -21.92 19.94
C VAL A 28 -109.16 -21.93 19.85
N CYS A 29 -108.58 -20.79 19.51
CA CYS A 29 -107.13 -20.59 19.53
C CYS A 29 -106.76 -19.72 20.72
N ARG A 30 -105.89 -20.22 21.61
CA ARG A 30 -105.35 -19.42 22.72
C ARG A 30 -104.37 -18.39 22.16
N ILE A 31 -104.81 -17.14 22.06
CA ILE A 31 -103.96 -16.03 21.61
C ILE A 31 -102.86 -15.81 22.66
N LYS A 32 -101.60 -15.99 22.26
CA LYS A 32 -100.42 -15.68 23.07
C LYS A 32 -99.60 -14.63 22.34
N TYR A 33 -99.46 -13.46 22.96
CA TYR A 33 -98.51 -12.45 22.50
C TYR A 33 -97.12 -12.84 23.02
N LEU A 34 -96.21 -13.15 22.11
CA LEU A 34 -94.82 -13.49 22.43
C LEU A 34 -93.92 -12.42 21.83
N ASN A 35 -93.09 -11.80 22.66
CA ASN A 35 -92.02 -10.93 22.19
C ASN A 35 -90.73 -11.78 22.15
N GLN A 36 -90.51 -12.50 21.05
CA GLN A 36 -89.29 -13.28 20.87
C GLN A 36 -88.14 -12.33 20.54
N LEU A 37 -87.11 -12.34 21.37
CA LEU A 37 -85.89 -11.59 21.09
C LEU A 37 -85.20 -12.20 19.86
N PRO A 38 -84.62 -11.37 18.98
CA PRO A 38 -83.84 -11.88 17.87
C PRO A 38 -82.60 -12.61 18.38
N ASP A 39 -82.20 -13.64 17.66
CA ASP A 39 -80.97 -14.37 17.96
C ASP A 39 -79.75 -13.45 17.84
N ILE A 40 -78.69 -13.80 18.58
CA ILE A 40 -77.48 -12.99 18.69
C ILE A 40 -76.93 -12.72 17.28
N PRO A 41 -76.79 -11.44 16.88
CA PRO A 41 -76.64 -11.07 15.46
C PRO A 41 -75.24 -11.28 14.89
N PHE A 42 -74.25 -11.68 15.71
CA PHE A 42 -72.86 -11.71 15.29
C PHE A 42 -72.21 -13.07 15.57
N ASP A 43 -71.84 -13.74 14.49
CA ASP A 43 -70.96 -14.88 14.51
C ASP A 43 -69.52 -14.46 14.92
N PRO A 44 -68.75 -15.36 15.53
CA PRO A 44 -67.35 -15.08 15.86
C PRO A 44 -66.56 -14.69 14.61
N LYS A 45 -65.75 -13.64 14.73
CA LYS A 45 -64.95 -13.13 13.62
C LYS A 45 -63.71 -13.99 13.41
N PHE A 46 -63.57 -14.54 12.21
CA PHE A 46 -62.34 -15.21 11.81
C PHE A 46 -61.19 -14.21 11.66
N ILE A 47 -60.12 -14.42 12.41
CA ILE A 47 -58.86 -13.70 12.24
C ILE A 47 -58.09 -14.31 11.06
N ARG A 48 -57.51 -13.45 10.22
CA ARG A 48 -56.65 -13.93 9.13
C ARG A 48 -55.32 -14.41 9.70
N TYR A 49 -54.86 -15.55 9.24
CA TYR A 49 -53.55 -16.08 9.59
C TYR A 49 -52.46 -15.16 8.99
N PRO A 50 -51.50 -14.68 9.80
CA PRO A 50 -50.60 -13.60 9.40
C PRO A 50 -49.39 -14.08 8.58
N PHE A 51 -49.21 -15.38 8.36
CA PHE A 51 -48.07 -15.92 7.63
C PHE A 51 -48.50 -16.43 6.24
N ASP A 52 -47.60 -16.26 5.28
CA ASP A 52 -47.79 -16.74 3.91
C ASP A 52 -47.83 -18.28 3.87
N PRO A 53 -48.84 -18.91 3.24
CA PRO A 53 -48.85 -20.36 3.01
C PRO A 53 -47.60 -20.88 2.29
N ASN A 54 -46.89 -20.04 1.51
CA ASN A 54 -45.70 -20.45 0.77
C ASN A 54 -44.38 -20.29 1.56
N ARG A 55 -44.45 -19.96 2.86
CA ARG A 55 -43.28 -19.76 3.74
C ARG A 55 -42.26 -20.91 3.74
N PHE A 56 -42.68 -22.13 3.39
CA PHE A 56 -41.83 -23.32 3.40
C PHE A 56 -41.42 -23.81 2.00
N VAL A 57 -41.82 -23.12 0.92
CA VAL A 57 -41.62 -23.58 -0.47
C VAL A 57 -40.82 -22.56 -1.30
N GLU A 58 -40.27 -21.52 -0.68
CA GLU A 58 -39.39 -20.57 -1.38
C GLU A 58 -37.97 -21.12 -1.51
N TYR A 59 -37.56 -21.44 -2.75
CA TYR A 59 -36.18 -21.78 -3.08
C TYR A 59 -35.28 -20.56 -2.80
N ASN A 60 -34.45 -20.68 -1.77
CA ASN A 60 -33.42 -19.70 -1.44
C ASN A 60 -32.06 -20.40 -1.53
N ALA A 61 -31.24 -20.02 -2.52
CA ALA A 61 -29.90 -20.60 -2.69
C ALA A 61 -29.08 -20.35 -1.42
N THR A 62 -28.90 -21.42 -0.63
CA THR A 62 -28.25 -21.32 0.68
C THR A 62 -26.74 -21.14 0.54
N SER A 63 -26.10 -20.56 1.56
CA SER A 63 -24.63 -20.55 1.64
C SER A 63 -24.04 -21.96 1.64
N LEU A 64 -24.80 -22.95 2.10
CA LEU A 64 -24.42 -24.36 2.09
C LEU A 64 -24.30 -24.90 0.66
N GLU A 65 -25.24 -24.57 -0.23
CA GLU A 65 -25.16 -24.93 -1.66
C GLU A 65 -23.94 -24.29 -2.34
N ARG A 66 -23.62 -23.03 -2.02
CA ARG A 66 -22.47 -22.32 -2.62
C ARG A 66 -21.12 -22.80 -2.11
N ASN A 67 -21.08 -23.22 -0.84
CA ASN A 67 -19.86 -23.72 -0.21
C ASN A 67 -19.68 -25.23 -0.41
N TYR A 68 -20.65 -25.90 -1.05
CA TYR A 68 -20.55 -27.32 -1.35
C TYR A 68 -19.45 -27.53 -2.40
N LYS A 69 -18.37 -28.20 -1.98
CA LYS A 69 -17.30 -28.60 -2.89
C LYS A 69 -17.79 -29.83 -3.66
N HIS A 70 -18.24 -29.61 -4.88
CA HIS A 70 -18.59 -30.69 -5.79
C HIS A 70 -17.36 -31.58 -6.03
N GLU A 71 -17.53 -32.87 -5.81
CA GLU A 71 -16.54 -33.86 -6.20
C GLU A 71 -16.49 -33.92 -7.72
N LEU A 72 -15.28 -33.91 -8.28
CA LEU A 72 -15.09 -34.12 -9.71
C LEU A 72 -15.30 -35.61 -9.97
N LEU A 73 -16.50 -35.96 -10.43
CA LEU A 73 -16.82 -37.31 -10.88
C LEU A 73 -16.15 -37.56 -12.24
N ALA A 74 -14.84 -37.77 -12.21
CA ALA A 74 -14.07 -38.11 -13.39
C ALA A 74 -14.28 -39.58 -13.76
N GLU A 75 -14.06 -39.90 -15.03
CA GLU A 75 -13.99 -41.29 -15.49
C GLU A 75 -12.86 -42.04 -14.78
N GLN A 76 -12.86 -43.38 -14.86
CA GLN A 76 -11.85 -44.23 -14.23
C GLN A 76 -10.42 -43.85 -14.63
N ASP A 77 -10.25 -43.35 -15.85
CA ASP A 77 -8.96 -42.93 -16.40
C ASP A 77 -8.67 -41.43 -16.18
N LEU A 78 -9.46 -40.74 -15.35
CA LEU A 78 -9.32 -39.31 -15.03
C LEU A 78 -9.32 -38.38 -16.27
N GLY A 79 -9.86 -38.86 -17.40
CA GLY A 79 -9.83 -38.15 -18.69
C GLY A 79 -8.49 -38.22 -19.42
N VAL A 80 -7.54 -39.04 -18.96
CA VAL A 80 -6.22 -39.23 -19.57
C VAL A 80 -6.20 -40.57 -20.29
N THR A 81 -6.35 -40.54 -21.62
CA THR A 81 -6.26 -41.75 -22.45
C THR A 81 -4.82 -42.05 -22.84
N ILE A 82 -4.38 -43.29 -22.63
CA ILE A 82 -3.01 -43.73 -22.97
C ILE A 82 -3.04 -44.35 -24.38
N ASP A 83 -2.46 -43.66 -25.36
CA ASP A 83 -2.43 -44.09 -26.76
C ASP A 83 -1.22 -45.00 -27.06
N LEU A 84 -1.44 -46.32 -27.00
CA LEU A 84 -0.40 -47.30 -27.31
C LEU A 84 -0.22 -47.59 -28.81
N ILE A 85 -1.02 -46.95 -29.69
CA ILE A 85 -1.05 -47.25 -31.12
C ILE A 85 -0.08 -46.33 -31.87
N ASN A 86 -0.05 -45.04 -31.53
CA ASN A 86 0.83 -44.08 -32.18
C ASN A 86 2.09 -43.79 -31.32
N PRO A 87 3.28 -44.28 -31.71
CA PRO A 87 4.51 -44.04 -30.96
C PRO A 87 5.00 -42.59 -31.02
N GLU A 88 4.54 -41.78 -31.99
CA GLU A 88 4.94 -40.37 -32.09
C GLU A 88 4.29 -39.48 -31.01
N THR A 89 3.14 -39.88 -30.45
CA THR A 89 2.41 -39.12 -29.43
C THR A 89 3.24 -38.87 -28.16
N TYR A 90 4.13 -39.81 -27.81
CA TYR A 90 4.96 -39.75 -26.60
C TYR A 90 6.45 -39.52 -26.89
N ARG A 91 6.80 -39.22 -28.15
CA ARG A 91 8.19 -39.02 -28.54
C ARG A 91 8.72 -37.70 -27.98
N ILE A 92 9.71 -37.79 -27.09
CA ILE A 92 10.34 -36.62 -26.47
C ILE A 92 11.39 -36.06 -27.44
N ASP A 93 11.28 -34.77 -27.78
CA ASP A 93 12.34 -34.04 -28.47
C ASP A 93 13.43 -33.63 -27.45
N PRO A 94 14.71 -34.00 -27.66
CA PRO A 94 15.80 -33.63 -26.77
C PRO A 94 15.99 -32.12 -26.54
N ASN A 95 15.47 -31.28 -27.43
CA ASN A 95 15.58 -29.81 -27.32
C ASN A 95 14.31 -29.13 -26.80
N ALA A 96 13.30 -29.90 -26.36
CA ALA A 96 12.09 -29.34 -25.80
C ALA A 96 12.38 -28.64 -24.46
N VAL A 97 11.98 -27.37 -24.36
CA VAL A 97 12.04 -26.59 -23.12
C VAL A 97 10.67 -26.61 -22.47
N LEU A 98 10.63 -26.83 -21.15
CA LEU A 98 9.39 -26.85 -20.37
C LEU A 98 8.78 -25.44 -20.31
N ASP A 99 7.45 -25.33 -20.47
CA ASP A 99 6.76 -24.05 -20.26
C ASP A 99 6.85 -23.69 -18.77
N PRO A 100 7.16 -22.43 -18.39
CA PRO A 100 7.13 -21.99 -16.99
C PRO A 100 5.81 -22.29 -16.26
N LYS A 101 4.67 -22.41 -16.96
CA LYS A 101 3.41 -22.83 -16.34
C LYS A 101 3.43 -24.29 -15.92
N ASP A 102 4.03 -25.16 -16.73
CA ASP A 102 4.15 -26.59 -16.44
C ASP A 102 5.20 -26.82 -15.37
N GLU A 103 6.30 -26.07 -15.42
CA GLU A 103 7.31 -26.05 -14.35
C GLU A 103 6.70 -25.72 -12.98
N LYS A 104 5.75 -24.77 -12.95
CA LYS A 104 5.04 -24.40 -11.72
C LYS A 104 4.19 -25.54 -11.15
N LEU A 105 3.65 -26.41 -11.99
CA LEU A 105 2.86 -27.57 -11.57
C LEU A 105 3.74 -28.69 -10.99
N LEU A 106 5.04 -28.70 -11.32
CA LEU A 106 6.01 -29.65 -10.77
C LEU A 106 6.52 -29.24 -9.37
N GLU A 107 6.29 -28.00 -8.94
CA GLU A 107 6.66 -27.56 -7.60
C GLU A 107 5.84 -28.32 -6.55
N GLU A 108 6.51 -29.07 -5.67
CA GLU A 108 5.86 -29.65 -4.50
C GLU A 108 5.36 -28.52 -3.58
N GLU A 109 4.09 -28.58 -3.19
CA GLU A 109 3.54 -27.67 -2.18
C GLU A 109 4.14 -28.03 -0.81
N ILE A 110 5.38 -27.59 -0.57
CA ILE A 110 6.00 -27.55 0.75
C ILE A 110 5.28 -26.44 1.51
N SER A 111 4.06 -26.73 1.96
CA SER A 111 3.33 -25.88 2.88
C SER A 111 4.03 -25.95 4.25
N THR A 112 5.16 -25.27 4.39
CA THR A 112 5.63 -24.84 5.72
C THR A 112 4.58 -23.88 6.27
N PRO A 113 3.76 -24.26 7.28
CA PRO A 113 2.52 -23.53 7.59
C PRO A 113 2.68 -22.14 8.22
N GLY A 114 3.87 -21.54 8.23
CA GLY A 114 4.15 -20.35 9.03
C GLY A 114 4.98 -19.26 8.36
N ASP A 115 5.69 -19.52 7.28
CA ASP A 115 6.82 -18.64 6.95
C ASP A 115 6.48 -17.48 6.01
N SER A 116 5.50 -17.63 5.12
CA SER A 116 5.15 -16.56 4.16
C SER A 116 4.53 -15.33 4.85
N LYS A 117 3.65 -15.52 5.83
CA LYS A 117 3.05 -14.42 6.60
C LYS A 117 3.99 -13.86 7.67
N ARG A 118 4.90 -14.69 8.20
CA ARG A 118 5.87 -14.30 9.23
C ARG A 118 7.00 -13.46 8.63
N SER A 119 7.59 -13.90 7.51
CA SER A 119 8.61 -13.16 6.77
C SER A 119 8.14 -11.77 6.32
N GLN A 120 6.91 -11.65 5.80
CA GLN A 120 6.32 -10.37 5.42
C GLN A 120 6.17 -9.37 6.58
N ARG A 121 6.01 -9.86 7.82
CA ARG A 121 5.91 -9.01 9.02
C ARG A 121 7.28 -8.61 9.56
N HIS A 122 8.26 -9.49 9.48
CA HIS A 122 9.65 -9.20 9.90
C HIS A 122 10.39 -8.24 8.97
N ALA A 123 9.96 -8.14 7.71
CA ALA A 123 10.48 -7.17 6.75
C ALA A 123 9.89 -5.75 6.90
N ARG A 124 8.98 -5.51 7.85
CA ARG A 124 8.40 -4.18 8.04
C ARG A 124 9.42 -3.23 8.65
N ASN A 125 9.78 -2.20 7.89
CA ASN A 125 10.60 -1.10 8.39
C ASN A 125 9.79 -0.27 9.40
N VAL A 126 10.20 -0.30 10.66
CA VAL A 126 9.59 0.47 11.74
C VAL A 126 10.56 1.55 12.19
N SER A 127 10.10 2.79 12.32
CA SER A 127 10.96 3.96 12.58
C SER A 127 11.67 3.95 13.93
N TRP A 128 11.14 3.21 14.92
CA TRP A 128 11.70 3.11 16.26
C TRP A 128 12.62 1.90 16.45
N LEU A 129 12.68 0.97 15.48
CA LEU A 129 13.49 -0.24 15.60
C LEU A 129 14.68 -0.15 14.64
N ARG A 130 15.89 0.02 15.19
CA ARG A 130 17.13 -0.02 14.40
C ARG A 130 17.59 -1.45 14.18
N LYS A 131 18.30 -1.69 13.07
CA LYS A 131 19.00 -2.95 12.84
C LYS A 131 20.11 -3.10 13.87
N THR A 132 20.27 -4.31 14.40
CA THR A 132 21.37 -4.64 15.31
C THR A 132 22.69 -4.54 14.57
N GLU A 133 23.66 -3.86 15.15
CA GLU A 133 25.03 -3.82 14.66
C GLU A 133 25.86 -4.86 15.42
N TYR A 134 26.60 -5.69 14.68
CA TYR A 134 27.51 -6.64 15.27
C TYR A 134 28.83 -5.94 15.60
N ILE A 135 29.38 -6.21 16.78
CA ILE A 135 30.68 -5.68 17.19
C ILE A 135 31.75 -6.25 16.25
N SER A 136 32.29 -5.41 15.37
CA SER A 136 33.43 -5.74 14.52
C SER A 136 34.72 -5.19 15.13
N SER A 137 35.85 -5.78 14.78
CA SER A 137 37.19 -5.39 15.26
C SER A 137 37.62 -3.97 14.87
N GLU A 138 36.88 -3.30 13.99
CA GLU A 138 37.25 -1.98 13.45
C GLU A 138 36.54 -0.79 14.10
N TYR A 139 35.76 -1.00 15.17
CA TYR A 139 34.96 0.04 15.82
C TYR A 139 35.78 1.21 16.41
N SER A 140 37.12 1.10 16.46
CA SER A 140 37.97 2.14 17.03
C SER A 140 38.89 2.79 15.98
N ARG A 141 38.33 3.67 15.14
CA ARG A 141 39.13 4.68 14.40
C ARG A 141 38.95 6.11 14.94
N SER A 142 38.12 6.31 15.97
CA SER A 142 37.86 7.64 16.54
C SER A 142 37.82 7.70 18.07
N GLN A 143 38.29 6.66 18.74
CA GLN A 143 38.71 6.76 20.15
C GLN A 143 40.22 6.54 20.18
N PRO A 144 41.03 7.44 20.78
CA PRO A 144 42.43 7.15 21.03
C PRO A 144 42.50 6.04 22.07
N SER A 145 42.54 4.79 21.61
CA SER A 145 42.93 3.67 22.46
C SER A 145 44.37 3.92 22.91
N ALA A 146 44.61 3.91 24.22
CA ALA A 146 45.94 4.00 24.83
C ALA A 146 46.78 2.72 24.62
N GLU A 147 46.63 2.06 23.48
CA GLU A 147 47.46 0.95 23.07
C GLU A 147 48.75 1.48 22.44
N LYS A 148 49.78 1.57 23.29
CA LYS A 148 51.22 1.58 22.98
C LYS A 148 51.59 2.21 21.62
N PRO A 149 51.92 3.52 21.58
CA PRO A 149 52.36 4.19 20.36
C PRO A 149 53.67 3.64 19.76
N GLU A 150 54.43 2.86 20.52
CA GLU A 150 55.82 2.50 20.18
C GLU A 150 55.95 1.53 18.99
N THR A 151 55.01 0.60 18.79
CA THR A 151 55.09 -0.39 17.70
C THR A 151 54.57 0.12 16.36
N LYS A 152 53.70 1.14 16.33
CA LYS A 152 53.22 1.76 15.07
C LYS A 152 54.11 2.88 14.55
N VAL A 153 54.90 3.51 15.43
CA VAL A 153 55.87 4.55 15.06
C VAL A 153 57.00 3.99 14.19
N ALA A 154 57.46 2.76 14.44
CA ALA A 154 58.53 2.14 13.65
C ALA A 154 58.15 1.85 12.17
N TYR A 155 56.91 1.42 11.90
CA TYR A 155 56.46 1.13 10.53
C TYR A 155 56.13 2.41 9.75
N THR A 156 55.55 3.41 10.41
CA THR A 156 55.24 4.71 9.81
C THR A 156 56.48 5.57 9.56
N LEU A 157 57.47 5.54 10.46
CA LEU A 157 58.77 6.18 10.24
C LEU A 157 59.50 5.57 9.04
N LYS A 158 59.59 4.23 8.92
CA LYS A 158 60.27 3.61 7.76
C LYS A 158 59.64 3.97 6.41
N LYS A 159 58.31 4.15 6.37
CA LYS A 159 57.62 4.58 5.14
C LYS A 159 57.88 6.06 4.83
N LYS A 160 57.89 6.93 5.86
CA LYS A 160 58.24 8.36 5.69
C LYS A 160 59.70 8.56 5.29
N PHE A 161 60.63 7.82 5.89
CA PHE A 161 62.05 7.87 5.52
C PHE A 161 62.30 7.54 4.04
N ASN A 162 61.55 6.60 3.47
CA ASN A 162 61.62 6.29 2.03
C ASN A 162 61.04 7.37 1.11
N GLU A 163 60.12 8.21 1.59
CA GLU A 163 59.54 9.32 0.82
C GLU A 163 60.39 10.59 0.90
N GLU A 164 61.09 10.84 2.02
CA GLU A 164 61.95 12.03 2.18
C GLU A 164 63.24 11.96 1.35
N ASP A 165 63.80 10.78 1.13
CA ASP A 165 64.98 10.60 0.25
C ASP A 165 64.69 10.89 -1.24
N VAL A 166 63.41 10.96 -1.64
CA VAL A 166 63.01 11.25 -3.03
C VAL A 166 63.20 12.73 -3.40
N TYR A 167 63.33 13.63 -2.42
CA TYR A 167 63.37 15.07 -2.67
C TYR A 167 64.71 15.74 -2.32
N GLN A 168 65.76 14.99 -2.01
CA GLN A 168 67.07 15.58 -1.66
C GLN A 168 67.80 16.18 -2.89
N ASP A 169 67.76 15.49 -4.03
CA ASP A 169 68.47 15.92 -5.24
C ASP A 169 67.55 16.66 -6.23
N ARG A 170 68.07 17.72 -6.87
CA ARG A 170 67.36 18.46 -7.94
C ARG A 170 66.87 17.54 -9.06
N SER A 171 67.67 16.55 -9.46
CA SER A 171 67.31 15.59 -10.50
C SER A 171 66.16 14.67 -10.05
N ASN A 172 66.14 14.24 -8.79
CA ASN A 172 65.05 13.44 -8.22
C ASN A 172 63.78 14.28 -8.04
N GLN A 173 63.90 15.55 -7.63
CA GLN A 173 62.77 16.48 -7.58
C GLN A 173 62.12 16.66 -8.95
N ILE A 174 62.92 16.89 -10.02
CA ILE A 174 62.38 17.02 -11.38
C ILE A 174 61.66 15.73 -11.81
N LYS A 175 62.23 14.56 -11.53
CA LYS A 175 61.60 13.27 -11.81
C LYS A 175 60.29 13.09 -11.02
N ALA A 176 60.26 13.48 -9.74
CA ALA A 176 59.06 13.41 -8.92
C ALA A 176 57.97 14.34 -9.45
N ILE A 177 58.32 15.56 -9.86
CA ILE A 177 57.38 16.50 -10.51
C ILE A 177 56.84 15.91 -11.82
N GLN A 178 57.69 15.41 -12.70
CA GLN A 178 57.24 14.80 -13.97
C GLN A 178 56.33 13.59 -13.72
N LYS A 179 56.64 12.79 -12.71
CA LYS A 179 55.82 11.64 -12.30
C LYS A 179 54.41 12.06 -11.86
N THR A 180 54.22 13.17 -11.15
CA THR A 180 52.86 13.60 -10.77
C THR A 180 52.02 13.98 -12.00
N PHE A 181 52.63 14.60 -13.01
CA PHE A 181 51.95 14.88 -14.29
C PHE A 181 51.61 13.62 -15.08
N GLU A 182 52.45 12.57 -15.02
CA GLU A 182 52.16 11.27 -15.63
C GLU A 182 51.07 10.51 -14.87
N ASP A 183 51.13 10.51 -13.53
CA ASP A 183 50.16 9.83 -12.67
C ASP A 183 48.77 10.47 -12.78
N ALA A 184 48.68 11.80 -12.92
CA ALA A 184 47.41 12.51 -13.11
C ALA A 184 46.71 12.17 -14.44
N LYS A 185 47.43 11.66 -15.45
CA LYS A 185 46.84 11.23 -16.74
C LYS A 185 46.25 9.83 -16.68
N LYS A 186 46.55 9.04 -15.65
CA LYS A 186 46.03 7.68 -15.51
C LYS A 186 44.53 7.72 -15.18
N PRO A 187 43.71 6.81 -15.74
CA PRO A 187 42.28 6.78 -15.46
C PRO A 187 42.04 6.45 -13.98
N ILE A 188 41.15 7.21 -13.35
CA ILE A 188 40.75 7.01 -11.95
C ILE A 188 39.56 6.04 -11.95
N GLU A 189 39.72 4.84 -11.41
CA GLU A 189 38.62 3.85 -11.35
C GLU A 189 37.95 3.81 -9.97
N LYS A 190 38.73 4.03 -8.89
CA LYS A 190 38.31 3.76 -7.51
C LYS A 190 38.74 4.89 -6.58
N HIS A 191 37.90 5.21 -5.61
CA HIS A 191 38.29 6.11 -4.53
C HIS A 191 39.27 5.43 -3.55
N TYR A 192 40.34 6.12 -3.17
CA TYR A 192 41.45 5.58 -2.37
C TYR A 192 41.03 4.88 -1.06
N SER A 193 39.99 5.39 -0.37
CA SER A 193 39.45 4.79 0.86
C SER A 193 38.15 4.01 0.67
N LYS A 194 37.49 4.14 -0.48
CA LYS A 194 36.14 3.60 -0.72
C LYS A 194 36.13 2.90 -2.08
N PRO A 195 36.54 1.62 -2.15
CA PRO A 195 36.77 0.93 -3.41
C PRO A 195 35.55 0.88 -4.36
N PHE A 196 34.34 0.99 -3.81
CA PHE A 196 33.07 0.89 -4.56
C PHE A 196 32.55 2.24 -5.08
N VAL A 197 33.30 3.33 -4.91
CA VAL A 197 32.95 4.65 -5.46
C VAL A 197 33.72 4.88 -6.74
N THR A 198 32.99 5.07 -7.84
CA THR A 198 33.52 5.41 -9.16
C THR A 198 33.41 6.92 -9.41
N PRO A 199 34.35 7.54 -10.13
CA PRO A 199 34.24 8.95 -10.50
C PRO A 199 33.19 9.14 -11.58
N VAL A 200 32.42 10.22 -11.45
CA VAL A 200 31.38 10.60 -12.42
C VAL A 200 31.95 11.47 -13.54
N GLU A 201 32.79 12.44 -13.19
CA GLU A 201 33.38 13.40 -14.11
C GLU A 201 34.81 13.74 -13.64
N ILE A 202 35.72 13.94 -14.59
CA ILE A 202 37.12 14.30 -14.32
C ILE A 202 37.35 15.69 -14.90
N LEU A 203 37.56 16.67 -14.02
CA LEU A 203 37.80 18.06 -14.39
C LEU A 203 39.30 18.39 -14.25
N PRO A 204 40.04 18.58 -15.36
CA PRO A 204 41.44 18.96 -15.29
C PRO A 204 41.58 20.39 -14.76
N VAL A 205 42.47 20.58 -13.79
CA VAL A 205 42.79 21.91 -13.25
C VAL A 205 43.86 22.54 -14.11
N PHE A 206 43.47 23.48 -14.95
CA PHE A 206 44.39 24.35 -15.67
C PHE A 206 44.46 25.72 -14.97
N PRO A 207 45.63 26.38 -14.97
CA PRO A 207 45.69 27.78 -14.58
C PRO A 207 44.76 28.59 -15.49
N ASP A 208 43.95 29.46 -14.89
CA ASP A 208 43.02 30.31 -15.61
C ASP A 208 43.80 31.44 -16.29
N PHE A 209 43.69 31.55 -17.62
CA PHE A 209 44.37 32.57 -18.41
C PHE A 209 43.47 33.78 -18.73
N GLU A 210 42.16 33.67 -18.51
CA GLU A 210 41.18 34.68 -18.90
C GLU A 210 40.69 35.47 -17.68
N THR A 211 40.33 34.78 -16.59
CA THR A 211 39.74 35.42 -15.40
C THR A 211 40.81 36.03 -14.48
N TRP A 212 42.08 35.68 -14.64
CA TRP A 212 43.19 36.18 -13.80
C TRP A 212 43.42 37.70 -13.92
N ILE A 213 42.92 38.30 -15.00
CA ILE A 213 42.94 39.76 -15.22
C ILE A 213 41.94 40.46 -14.29
N HIS A 214 40.88 39.78 -13.85
CA HIS A 214 39.85 40.38 -13.02
C HIS A 214 40.31 40.42 -11.55
N PRO A 215 40.38 41.61 -10.92
CA PRO A 215 40.67 41.70 -9.50
C PRO A 215 39.55 41.01 -8.72
N CYS A 216 39.90 39.92 -8.04
CA CYS A 216 38.99 39.20 -7.16
C CYS A 216 39.25 39.60 -5.69
N ALA A 217 38.19 39.91 -4.96
CA ALA A 217 38.25 40.06 -3.51
C ALA A 217 37.76 38.77 -2.85
N GLN A 218 38.64 38.08 -2.12
CA GLN A 218 38.23 36.95 -1.29
C GLN A 218 37.74 37.47 0.06
N VAL A 219 36.46 37.25 0.35
CA VAL A 219 35.85 37.63 1.63
C VAL A 219 35.70 36.38 2.49
N ASN A 220 36.52 36.27 3.53
CA ASN A 220 36.44 35.20 4.52
C ASN A 220 35.84 35.74 5.82
N PHE A 221 35.01 34.93 6.48
CA PHE A 221 34.47 35.24 7.81
C PHE A 221 35.14 34.35 8.85
N ASP A 222 35.76 34.92 9.88
CA ASP A 222 36.38 34.17 10.99
C ASP A 222 35.36 33.46 11.88
N SER A 223 34.09 33.87 11.80
CA SER A 223 32.97 33.31 12.56
C SER A 223 31.73 33.27 11.70
N ASP A 224 30.79 32.36 12.01
CA ASP A 224 29.52 32.26 11.28
C ASP A 224 28.82 33.64 11.27
N PRO A 225 28.56 34.22 10.09
CA PRO A 225 27.96 35.54 9.95
C PRO A 225 26.44 35.54 10.24
N SER A 226 25.84 34.39 10.54
CA SER A 226 24.45 34.27 10.95
C SER A 226 24.21 34.59 12.44
N LEU A 227 22.96 34.86 12.79
CA LEU A 227 22.58 35.16 14.18
C LEU A 227 22.77 33.92 15.07
N ARG A 228 23.51 34.07 16.18
CA ARG A 228 23.85 32.98 17.12
C ARG A 228 22.66 32.37 17.87
N SER A 229 21.45 32.90 17.71
CA SER A 229 20.25 32.46 18.42
C SER A 229 19.47 31.33 17.72
N LYS A 230 19.87 30.92 16.51
CA LYS A 230 19.11 29.97 15.67
C LYS A 230 19.74 28.59 15.61
N THR A 231 18.94 27.61 15.21
CA THR A 231 19.41 26.23 15.01
C THR A 231 20.37 26.14 13.82
N THR A 232 21.31 25.18 13.84
CA THR A 232 22.34 25.01 12.78
C THR A 232 21.75 24.82 11.38
N LEU A 233 20.57 24.19 11.28
CA LEU A 233 19.85 24.00 10.02
C LEU A 233 19.29 25.32 9.46
N GLU A 234 18.75 26.18 10.32
CA GLU A 234 18.23 27.49 9.92
C GLU A 234 19.37 28.43 9.54
N GLN A 235 20.49 28.37 10.25
CA GLN A 235 21.71 29.13 9.94
C GLN A 235 22.26 28.76 8.56
N MET A 236 22.33 27.46 8.24
CA MET A 236 22.76 27.00 6.92
C MET A 236 21.80 27.44 5.80
N GLU A 237 20.49 27.40 6.04
CA GLU A 237 19.49 27.89 5.08
C GLU A 237 19.57 29.41 4.88
N GLU A 238 19.91 30.19 5.92
CA GLU A 238 20.20 31.64 5.88
C GLU A 238 21.45 32.00 5.11
N MET A 239 22.55 31.32 5.38
CA MET A 239 23.81 31.54 4.66
C MET A 239 23.67 31.22 3.17
N SER A 240 22.96 30.14 2.81
CA SER A 240 22.76 29.75 1.40
C SER A 240 22.03 30.80 0.55
N GLN A 241 21.33 31.74 1.18
CA GLN A 241 20.53 32.77 0.53
C GLN A 241 21.09 34.19 0.72
N ALA A 242 22.18 34.33 1.45
CA ALA A 242 22.83 35.60 1.68
C ALA A 242 23.45 36.13 0.38
N MET A 243 23.51 37.45 0.27
CA MET A 243 24.12 38.11 -0.89
C MET A 243 25.29 38.97 -0.42
N ILE A 244 26.39 38.87 -1.15
CA ILE A 244 27.57 39.70 -0.97
C ILE A 244 27.57 40.75 -2.07
N ARG A 245 27.74 42.02 -1.72
CA ARG A 245 27.80 43.12 -2.68
C ARG A 245 28.91 44.10 -2.31
N GLY A 246 29.73 44.48 -3.28
CA GLY A 246 30.64 45.62 -3.14
C GLY A 246 29.86 46.92 -3.06
N MET A 247 30.13 47.71 -2.04
CA MET A 247 29.60 49.05 -1.81
C MET A 247 30.76 50.03 -1.72
N VAL A 248 30.49 51.28 -2.05
CA VAL A 248 31.46 52.38 -1.93
C VAL A 248 30.79 53.42 -1.03
N ASP A 249 31.49 53.83 0.02
CA ASP A 249 31.01 54.89 0.91
C ASP A 249 31.19 56.29 0.27
N GLU A 250 30.60 57.32 0.86
CA GLU A 250 30.74 58.72 0.42
C GLU A 250 32.18 59.23 0.48
N SER A 251 33.06 58.52 1.21
CA SER A 251 34.51 58.76 1.30
C SER A 251 35.34 57.93 0.29
N GLU A 252 34.71 57.33 -0.72
CA GLU A 252 35.33 56.45 -1.74
C GLU A 252 35.94 55.13 -1.22
N GLU A 253 35.75 54.79 0.06
CA GLU A 253 36.22 53.52 0.61
C GLU A 253 35.33 52.36 0.14
N GLN A 254 35.96 51.35 -0.46
CA GLN A 254 35.27 50.16 -0.95
C GLN A 254 35.12 49.14 0.18
N PHE A 255 33.88 48.81 0.54
CA PHE A 255 33.59 47.79 1.54
C PHE A 255 32.61 46.76 1.00
N VAL A 256 32.57 45.59 1.65
CA VAL A 256 31.72 44.49 1.24
C VAL A 256 30.52 44.40 2.18
N GLY A 257 29.32 44.64 1.65
CA GLY A 257 28.07 44.45 2.37
C GLY A 257 27.63 42.98 2.32
N TYR A 258 27.47 42.36 3.49
CA TYR A 258 26.85 41.04 3.64
C TYR A 258 25.37 41.19 4.01
N PHE A 259 24.48 40.77 3.11
CA PHE A 259 23.03 40.94 3.28
C PHE A 259 22.34 39.61 3.62
N LEU A 260 21.78 39.54 4.82
CA LEU A 260 20.86 38.47 5.22
C LEU A 260 19.42 38.80 4.79
N PRO A 261 18.65 37.84 4.24
CA PRO A 261 17.28 38.12 3.85
C PRO A 261 16.36 38.29 5.07
N THR A 262 15.47 39.30 5.03
CA THR A 262 14.48 39.53 6.09
C THR A 262 13.44 38.40 6.19
N PRO A 263 12.83 38.17 7.37
CA PRO A 263 11.84 37.10 7.57
C PRO A 263 10.62 37.20 6.62
N ILE A 264 10.24 38.41 6.22
CA ILE A 264 9.15 38.63 5.25
C ILE A 264 9.55 38.15 3.84
N ARG A 265 10.78 38.46 3.40
CA ARG A 265 11.32 37.99 2.11
C ARG A 265 11.49 36.47 2.11
N TRP A 266 11.87 35.89 3.25
CA TRP A 266 11.94 34.45 3.48
C TRP A 266 10.64 33.72 3.15
N VAL A 267 9.53 34.17 3.71
CA VAL A 267 8.21 33.57 3.46
C VAL A 267 7.82 33.68 1.98
N LYS A 268 8.08 34.83 1.35
CA LYS A 268 7.80 35.03 -0.09
C LYS A 268 8.64 34.10 -0.98
N ARG A 269 9.91 33.86 -0.62
CA ARG A 269 10.80 32.92 -1.33
C ARG A 269 10.42 31.45 -1.10
N LYS A 270 10.08 31.05 0.12
CA LYS A 270 9.55 29.69 0.40
C LYS A 270 8.26 29.41 -0.39
N ARG A 271 7.37 30.41 -0.52
CA ARG A 271 6.17 30.31 -1.36
C ARG A 271 6.49 30.17 -2.85
N THR A 272 7.43 30.95 -3.38
CA THR A 272 7.82 30.86 -4.80
C THR A 272 8.54 29.56 -5.13
N SER A 273 9.41 29.06 -4.25
CA SER A 273 10.05 27.73 -4.39
C SER A 273 9.02 26.60 -4.42
N LYS A 274 8.06 26.60 -3.48
CA LYS A 274 6.94 25.64 -3.47
C LYS A 274 6.08 25.71 -4.73
N LYS A 275 5.79 26.93 -5.22
CA LYS A 275 5.08 27.14 -6.50
C LYS A 275 5.86 26.56 -7.69
N ARG A 276 7.17 26.79 -7.76
CA ARG A 276 8.02 26.26 -8.82
C ARG A 276 8.03 24.72 -8.80
N LEU A 277 8.13 24.12 -7.61
CA LEU A 277 8.10 22.66 -7.46
C LEU A 277 6.74 22.05 -7.83
N THR A 278 5.63 22.70 -7.46
CA THR A 278 4.29 22.27 -7.87
C THR A 278 4.09 22.40 -9.37
N ILE A 279 4.58 23.47 -10.01
CA ILE A 279 4.55 23.61 -11.47
C ILE A 279 5.36 22.50 -12.15
N VAL A 280 6.56 22.19 -11.66
CA VAL A 280 7.39 21.10 -12.20
C VAL A 280 6.69 19.73 -12.03
N LYS A 281 6.07 19.49 -10.88
CA LYS A 281 5.35 18.24 -10.60
C LYS A 281 4.07 18.12 -11.44
N MET A 282 3.36 19.22 -11.67
CA MET A 282 2.23 19.28 -12.61
C MET A 282 2.69 19.04 -14.05
N LYS A 283 3.77 19.68 -14.52
CA LYS A 283 4.32 19.43 -15.86
C LYS A 283 4.78 18.00 -16.04
N SER A 284 5.37 17.38 -15.02
CA SER A 284 5.77 15.96 -15.04
C SER A 284 4.54 15.03 -15.10
N ARG A 285 3.51 15.29 -14.28
CA ARG A 285 2.24 14.55 -14.36
C ARG A 285 1.52 14.73 -15.69
N LEU A 286 1.52 15.94 -16.25
CA LEU A 286 0.92 16.23 -17.55
C LEU A 286 1.66 15.50 -18.67
N LYS A 287 3.01 15.46 -18.64
CA LYS A 287 3.82 14.64 -19.55
C LYS A 287 3.50 13.15 -19.43
N GLN A 288 3.38 12.62 -18.22
CA GLN A 288 2.97 11.22 -18.00
C GLN A 288 1.56 10.96 -18.54
N PHE A 289 0.62 11.87 -18.30
CA PHE A 289 -0.77 11.72 -18.75
C PHE A 289 -0.90 11.78 -20.27
N LEU A 290 -0.20 12.71 -20.94
CA LEU A 290 -0.11 12.77 -22.40
C LEU A 290 0.57 11.53 -23.00
N ALA A 291 1.62 11.01 -22.34
CA ALA A 291 2.26 9.76 -22.77
C ALA A 291 1.29 8.56 -22.69
N PHE A 292 0.43 8.50 -21.67
CA PHE A 292 -0.59 7.44 -21.56
C PHE A 292 -1.71 7.57 -22.60
N TYR A 293 -2.06 8.79 -23.03
CA TYR A 293 -3.12 9.00 -24.02
C TYR A 293 -2.69 8.74 -25.47
N PHE A 294 -1.39 8.80 -25.77
CA PHE A 294 -0.86 8.51 -27.12
C PHE A 294 -0.53 7.03 -27.36
N VAL A 295 -0.65 6.15 -26.35
CA VAL A 295 -0.30 4.72 -26.41
C VAL A 295 -1.57 3.82 -26.45
N LYS A 296 -2.73 4.38 -26.81
CA LYS A 296 -3.97 3.64 -27.08
C LYS A 296 -4.48 4.00 -28.47
#